data_AF-A0A962P8J7-F1
#
_entry.id   AF-A0A962P8J7-F1
#
_cell.length_a   1.000
_cell.length_b   1.000
_cell.length_c   1.000
_cell.angle_alpha   90.00
_cell.angle_beta   90.00
_cell.angle_gamma   90.00
#
_symmetry.space_group_name_H-M   'P 1'
#
loop_
_entity.id
_entity.type
_entity.pdbx_description
1 polymer ?
#
loop_
_entity_poly.entity_id
_entity_poly.type
_entity_poly.pdbx_seq_one_letter_code
_entity_poly.pdbx_strand_id
1 'polypeptide(L)' 'MIDSVRSKDTTLTKAPPRTERIFSDDELWYFRTREQAQIGPFRYRSEAQSSLERFLRELQEQLHEQLL' A
#
# COMPACT_ATOMS: atom_id res chain seq x y z
N MET A 1 42.76 -11.04 21.43
CA MET A 1 41.37 -10.76 21.87
C MET A 1 40.67 -10.19 20.66
N ILE A 2 40.01 -11.06 19.87
CA ILE A 2 38.54 -11.20 19.77
C ILE A 2 37.89 -9.85 19.40
N ASP A 3 37.30 -9.68 18.23
CA ASP A 3 36.08 -10.35 17.73
C ASP A 3 36.03 -10.21 16.17
N SER A 4 36.08 -11.28 15.35
CA SER A 4 34.91 -12.03 14.83
C SER A 4 33.57 -11.47 15.32
N VAL A 5 32.61 -11.03 14.51
CA VAL A 5 31.86 -11.87 13.56
C VAL A 5 31.04 -11.00 12.58
N ARG A 6 31.01 -11.47 11.32
CA ARG A 6 29.87 -11.45 10.36
C ARG A 6 29.42 -10.13 9.72
N SER A 7 29.74 -10.05 8.42
CA SER A 7 28.82 -9.57 7.38
C SER A 7 27.37 -9.94 7.71
N LYS A 8 26.51 -8.93 7.77
CA LYS A 8 25.09 -9.12 7.52
C LYS A 8 24.78 -8.68 6.10
N ASP A 9 25.21 -9.49 5.14
CA ASP A 9 24.43 -9.68 3.92
C ASP A 9 23.10 -10.28 4.38
N THR A 10 22.13 -9.40 4.58
CA THR A 10 20.75 -9.78 4.71
C THR A 10 20.04 -9.08 3.57
N THR A 11 20.19 -9.68 2.38
CA THR A 11 19.25 -9.60 1.27
C THR A 11 17.91 -10.19 1.75
N LEU A 12 17.28 -9.52 2.70
CA LEU A 12 15.84 -9.60 2.84
C LEU A 12 15.32 -8.92 1.59
N THR A 13 14.83 -9.73 0.66
CA THR A 13 13.80 -9.36 -0.30
C THR A 13 12.64 -8.75 0.48
N LYS A 14 12.82 -7.51 0.93
CA LYS A 14 11.82 -6.70 1.59
C LYS A 14 10.82 -6.47 0.49
N ALA A 15 9.71 -7.21 0.52
CA ALA A 15 8.52 -6.83 -0.23
C ALA A 15 8.42 -5.30 -0.13
N PRO A 16 8.38 -4.57 -1.26
CA PRO A 16 8.62 -3.14 -1.27
C PRO A 16 7.81 -2.53 -0.12
N PRO A 17 8.47 -1.71 0.75
CA PRO A 17 7.83 -1.19 1.96
C PRO A 17 6.45 -0.74 1.56
N ARG A 18 5.39 -1.28 2.19
CA ARG A 18 3.98 -1.04 1.85
C ARG A 18 3.86 0.44 1.53
N THR A 19 3.99 0.78 0.25
CA THR A 19 4.21 2.17 -0.14
C THR A 19 2.98 2.89 0.35
N GLU A 20 3.16 3.98 1.09
CA GLU A 20 2.05 4.74 1.63
C GLU A 20 1.07 4.96 0.49
N ARG A 21 -0.03 4.20 0.51
CA ARG A 21 -0.90 4.09 -0.66
C ARG A 21 -1.63 5.39 -0.86
N ILE A 22 -1.67 6.24 0.15
CA ILE A 22 -2.31 7.55 0.18
C ILE A 22 -1.23 8.61 0.08
N PHE A 23 -1.39 9.56 -0.83
CA PHE A 23 -0.47 10.67 -1.04
C PHE A 23 -1.26 11.94 -1.36
N SER A 24 -0.63 13.10 -1.16
CA SER A 24 -1.19 14.39 -1.55
C SER A 24 -0.46 14.98 -2.75
N ASP A 25 -1.21 15.61 -3.65
CA ASP A 25 -0.71 16.40 -4.78
C ASP A 25 -1.62 17.62 -4.95
N ASP A 26 -1.04 18.82 -5.01
CA ASP A 26 -1.77 20.10 -5.10
C ASP A 26 -2.94 20.23 -4.10
N GLU A 27 -2.67 20.03 -2.80
CA GLU A 27 -3.66 20.04 -1.69
C GLU A 27 -4.77 18.99 -1.78
N LEU A 28 -4.75 18.13 -2.79
CA LEU A 28 -5.70 17.06 -3.01
C LEU A 28 -5.09 15.73 -2.59
N TRP A 29 -5.92 14.86 -2.06
CA TRP A 29 -5.53 13.53 -1.60
C TRP A 29 -5.89 12.47 -2.64
N TYR A 30 -5.05 11.46 -2.73
CA TYR A 30 -5.18 10.37 -3.68
C TYR A 30 -4.74 9.07 -3.03
N PHE A 31 -5.11 7.94 -3.63
CA PHE A 31 -4.41 6.69 -3.39
C PHE A 31 -4.00 5.96 -4.67
N ARG A 32 -2.95 5.12 -4.60
CA ARG A 32 -2.47 4.29 -5.73
C ARG A 32 -2.72 2.81 -5.49
N THR A 33 -3.18 2.12 -6.53
CA THR A 33 -3.20 0.66 -6.58
C THR A 33 -1.91 0.13 -7.21
N ARG A 34 -1.66 -1.19 -7.09
CA ARG A 34 -0.48 -1.84 -7.70
C ARG A 34 -0.47 -1.76 -9.23
N GLU A 35 -1.64 -1.59 -9.82
CA GLU A 35 -1.84 -1.43 -11.27
C GLU A 35 -1.58 0.02 -11.73
N GLN A 36 -0.93 0.82 -10.89
CA GLN A 36 -0.63 2.24 -11.12
C GLN A 36 -1.87 3.13 -11.31
N ALA A 37 -3.07 2.63 -11.00
CA ALA A 37 -4.26 3.47 -11.00
C ALA A 37 -4.20 4.45 -9.82
N GLN A 38 -4.25 5.75 -10.15
CA GLN A 38 -4.44 6.83 -9.19
C GLN A 38 -5.94 7.06 -9.01
N ILE A 39 -6.38 7.04 -7.75
CA ILE A 39 -7.79 7.23 -7.38
C ILE A 39 -7.91 8.46 -6.49
N GLY A 40 -8.87 9.31 -6.82
CA GLY A 40 -9.09 10.65 -6.26
C GLY A 40 -9.57 11.59 -7.37
N PRO A 41 -9.51 12.92 -7.19
CA PRO A 41 -9.04 13.62 -5.99
C PRO A 41 -10.02 13.52 -4.82
N PHE A 42 -9.48 13.54 -3.62
CA PHE A 42 -10.20 13.68 -2.36
C PHE A 42 -9.81 14.98 -1.68
N ARG A 43 -10.74 15.61 -0.95
CA ARG A 43 -10.47 16.86 -0.25
C ARG A 43 -9.70 16.62 1.04
N TYR A 44 -9.93 15.48 1.68
CA TYR A 44 -9.27 15.13 2.93
C TYR A 44 -8.57 13.78 2.85
N ARG A 45 -7.48 13.64 3.61
CA ARG A 45 -6.75 12.35 3.76
C ARG A 45 -7.67 11.24 4.25
N SER A 46 -8.59 11.55 5.15
CA SER A 46 -9.55 10.60 5.71
C SER A 46 -10.50 10.05 4.65
N GLU A 47 -10.93 10.88 3.69
CA GLU A 47 -11.76 10.44 2.56
C GLU A 47 -11.00 9.44 1.68
N ALA A 48 -9.76 9.80 1.30
CA ALA A 48 -8.90 8.89 0.53
C ALA A 48 -8.69 7.55 1.26
N GLN A 49 -8.54 7.59 2.58
CA GLN A 49 -8.40 6.40 3.41
C GLN A 49 -9.69 5.55 3.43
N SER A 50 -10.84 6.14 3.73
CA SER A 50 -12.12 5.42 3.75
C SER A 50 -12.46 4.83 2.38
N SER A 51 -12.16 5.54 1.29
CA SER A 51 -12.32 5.05 -0.08
C SER A 51 -11.38 3.87 -0.38
N LEU A 52 -10.12 3.93 0.06
CA LEU A 52 -9.18 2.80 -0.07
C LEU A 52 -9.68 1.57 0.70
N GLU A 53 -10.14 1.74 1.93
CA GLU A 53 -10.69 0.65 2.74
C GLU A 53 -11.92 0.01 2.10
N ARG A 54 -12.83 0.82 1.54
CA ARG A 54 -13.99 0.33 0.79
C ARG A 54 -13.55 -0.47 -0.44
N PHE A 55 -12.63 0.07 -1.23
CA PHE A 55 -12.09 -0.59 -2.43
C PHE A 55 -11.48 -1.96 -2.08
N LEU A 56 -10.75 -2.07 -0.98
CA LEU A 56 -10.17 -3.35 -0.54
C LEU A 56 -11.24 -4.36 -0.12
N ARG A 57 -12.32 -3.92 0.54
CA ARG A 57 -13.45 -4.80 0.90
C ARG A 57 -14.15 -5.35 -0.34
N GLU A 58 -14.45 -4.50 -1.31
CA GLU A 58 -15.09 -4.90 -2.57
C GLU A 58 -14.23 -5.92 -3.33
N LEU A 59 -12.91 -5.74 -3.36
CA LEU A 59 -11.99 -6.73 -3.95
C LEU A 59 -12.00 -8.07 -3.21
N GLN A 60 -12.10 -8.05 -1.88
CA GLN A 60 -12.16 -9.28 -1.08
C GLN A 60 -13.47 -10.03 -1.30
N GLU A 61 -14.60 -9.31 -1.36
CA GLU A 61 -15.92 -9.87 -1.65
C GLU A 61 -15.94 -10.49 -3.04
N GLN A 62 -15.45 -9.78 -4.07
CA GLN A 62 -15.36 -10.32 -5.44
C GLN A 62 -14.51 -11.58 -5.53
N LEU A 63 -13.39 -11.63 -4.80
CA LEU A 63 -12.54 -12.82 -4.76
C LEU A 63 -13.21 -13.99 -4.05
N HIS A 64 -13.99 -13.71 -3.00
CA HIS A 64 -14.73 -14.74 -2.26
C HIS A 64 -15.83 -15.37 -3.12
N GLU A 65 -16.61 -14.56 -3.83
CA GLU A 65 -17.68 -15.02 -4.72
C GLU A 65 -17.17 -15.86 -5.90
N GLN A 66 -15.94 -15.64 -6.36
CA GLN A 66 -15.35 -16.43 -7.46
C GLN A 66 -14.88 -17.83 -7.04
N LEU A 67 -14.84 -18.12 -5.74
CA LEU A 67 -14.37 -19.40 -5.19
C LEU A 67 -15.53 -20.28 -4.67
N LEU A 68 -16.78 -19.85 -4.88
CA LEU A 68 -18.03 -20.57 -4.59
C LEU A 68 -18.68 -21.07 -5.88
#